data_AF-A0A6L8I5R9-F1
#
_entry.id   AF-A0A6L8I5R9-F1
#
_cell.length_a   1.000
_cell.length_b   1.000
_cell.length_c   1.000
_cell.angle_alpha   90.00
_cell.angle_beta   90.00
_cell.angle_gamma   90.00
#
_symmetry.space_group_name_H-M   'P 1'
#
loop_
_entity.id
_entity.type
_entity.pdbx_description
1 polymer ?
#
loop_
_entity_poly.entity_id
_entity_poly.type
_entity_poly.pdbx_seq_one_letter_code
_entity_poly.pdbx_strand_id
1 'polypeptide(L)'
;MREHLVFLLSGPMASFGGYAGHERRGSGLVPMRSAVLGLVGAALGIVRGDTEGQAALRAYSVAVQLLQQSVPLRDYHTVQTVPTARAKRPPTRGRALERAGRDINTMITIRDYRCDVLVGGALWGDGPGPLDL
;
A
#
# COMPACT_ATOMS: atom_id res chain seq x y z
N MET A 1 31.16 2.96 -12.18
CA MET A 1 29.85 2.29 -12.32
C MET A 1 29.06 2.57 -11.05
N ARG A 2 27.73 2.59 -11.12
CA ARG A 2 26.90 2.79 -9.91
C ARG A 2 26.36 1.43 -9.48
N GLU A 3 26.39 1.15 -8.19
CA GLU A 3 25.81 -0.06 -7.61
C GLU A 3 24.28 -0.01 -7.68
N HIS A 4 23.67 -1.16 -7.92
CA HIS A 4 22.22 -1.32 -8.05
C HIS A 4 21.76 -2.54 -7.26
N LEU A 5 20.72 -2.37 -6.46
CA LEU A 5 19.97 -3.48 -5.89
C LEU A 5 18.86 -3.88 -6.87
N VAL A 6 18.95 -5.09 -7.41
CA VAL A 6 17.91 -5.67 -8.28
C VAL A 6 17.02 -6.59 -7.45
N PHE A 7 15.71 -6.46 -7.61
CA PHE A 7 14.73 -7.24 -6.85
C PHE A 7 13.53 -7.63 -7.69
N LEU A 8 12.78 -8.63 -7.20
CA LEU A 8 11.58 -9.13 -7.83
C LEU A 8 10.39 -8.93 -6.90
N LEU A 9 9.31 -8.36 -7.43
CA LEU A 9 8.01 -8.30 -6.78
C LEU A 9 7.09 -9.33 -7.45
N SER A 10 6.87 -10.43 -6.73
CA SER A 10 6.03 -11.53 -7.16
C SER A 10 4.94 -11.80 -6.12
N GLY A 11 3.72 -12.03 -6.56
CA GLY A 11 2.63 -12.37 -5.66
C GLY A 11 1.33 -12.72 -6.38
N PRO A 12 0.42 -13.47 -5.71
CA PRO A 12 -0.86 -13.85 -6.29
C PRO A 12 -1.75 -12.63 -6.54
N MET A 13 -1.59 -11.59 -5.72
CA MET A 13 -2.31 -10.31 -5.85
C MET A 13 -1.42 -9.14 -5.43
N ALA A 14 -1.50 -8.01 -6.14
CA ALA A 14 -0.94 -6.74 -5.70
C ALA A 14 -1.85 -5.57 -6.05
N SER A 15 -1.63 -4.43 -5.39
CA SER A 15 -2.21 -3.15 -5.78
C SER A 15 -1.13 -2.08 -5.70
N PHE A 16 -0.98 -1.32 -6.78
CA PHE A 16 0.12 -0.38 -6.98
C PHE A 16 -0.28 1.08 -6.84
N GLY A 17 -1.52 1.31 -6.42
CA GLY A 17 -2.12 2.64 -6.36
C GLY A 17 -2.40 3.23 -7.74
N GLY A 18 -3.09 4.36 -7.73
CA GLY A 18 -3.52 5.10 -8.91
C GLY A 18 -4.38 6.29 -8.47
N TYR A 19 -5.12 6.89 -9.40
CA TYR A 19 -6.12 7.91 -9.04
C TYR A 19 -7.11 7.32 -8.03
N ALA A 20 -7.19 7.93 -6.85
CA ALA A 20 -8.04 7.48 -5.77
C ALA A 20 -9.11 8.54 -5.47
N GLY A 21 -10.37 8.12 -5.55
CA GLY A 21 -11.52 8.85 -5.00
C GLY A 21 -11.88 8.31 -3.62
N HIS A 22 -12.96 8.83 -3.02
CA HIS A 22 -13.47 8.30 -1.75
C HIS A 22 -13.98 6.86 -1.91
N GLU A 23 -14.61 6.56 -3.03
CA GLU A 23 -15.25 5.27 -3.31
C GLU A 23 -14.36 4.28 -4.07
N ARG A 24 -13.50 4.78 -4.97
CA ARG A 24 -12.65 3.94 -5.83
C ARG A 24 -11.16 4.05 -5.50
N ARG A 25 -10.51 2.90 -5.39
CA ARG A 25 -9.07 2.75 -5.24
C ARG A 25 -8.51 2.05 -6.48
N GLY A 26 -7.94 2.82 -7.41
CA GLY A 26 -7.36 2.27 -8.65
C GLY A 26 -5.99 1.64 -8.43
N SER A 27 -5.57 0.79 -9.37
CA SER A 27 -4.22 0.21 -9.43
C SER A 27 -3.65 0.25 -10.84
N GLY A 28 -2.42 0.77 -10.95
CA GLY A 28 -1.60 0.65 -12.15
C GLY A 28 -1.15 -0.78 -12.46
N LEU A 29 -0.38 -0.94 -13.53
CA LEU A 29 0.22 -2.22 -13.96
C LEU A 29 1.49 -2.56 -13.18
N VAL A 30 2.24 -1.55 -12.74
CA VAL A 30 3.52 -1.64 -12.03
C VAL A 30 3.50 -0.71 -10.82
N PRO A 31 4.31 -0.98 -9.77
CA PRO A 31 4.41 -0.10 -8.60
C PRO A 31 4.93 1.27 -8.99
N MET A 32 4.28 2.31 -8.44
CA MET A 32 4.83 3.65 -8.48
C MET A 32 6.03 3.76 -7.54
N ARG A 33 6.89 4.78 -7.76
CA ARG A 33 8.07 5.04 -6.92
C ARG A 33 7.73 5.06 -5.42
N SER A 34 6.61 5.68 -5.03
CA SER A 34 6.19 5.74 -3.63
C SER A 34 5.91 4.36 -3.01
N ALA A 35 5.39 3.40 -3.79
CA ALA A 35 5.15 2.04 -3.31
C ALA A 35 6.46 1.31 -3.05
N VAL A 36 7.45 1.45 -3.94
CA VAL A 36 8.78 0.86 -3.76
C VAL A 36 9.49 1.50 -2.56
N LEU A 37 9.49 2.82 -2.43
CA LEU A 37 10.11 3.49 -1.27
C LEU A 37 9.39 3.15 0.04
N GLY A 38 8.07 2.99 0.02
CA GLY A 38 7.31 2.56 1.19
C GLY A 38 7.68 1.13 1.62
N LEU A 39 7.91 0.23 0.66
CA LEU A 39 8.40 -1.13 0.93
C LEU A 39 9.82 -1.11 1.54
N VAL A 40 10.73 -0.32 0.96
CA VAL A 40 12.10 -0.15 1.47
C VAL A 40 12.07 0.43 2.89
N GLY A 41 11.30 1.50 3.11
CA GLY A 41 11.16 2.10 4.44
C GLY A 41 10.61 1.12 5.49
N ALA A 42 9.65 0.27 5.10
CA ALA A 42 9.14 -0.79 5.97
C ALA A 42 10.21 -1.83 6.30
N ALA A 43 11.04 -2.24 5.32
CA ALA A 43 12.13 -3.19 5.53
C ALA A 43 13.23 -2.62 6.45
N LEU A 44 13.47 -1.31 6.37
CA LEU A 44 14.43 -0.58 7.22
C LEU A 44 13.87 -0.21 8.62
N GLY A 45 12.58 -0.46 8.88
CA GLY A 45 11.93 -0.11 10.14
C GLY A 45 11.61 1.39 10.30
N ILE A 46 11.59 2.16 9.21
CA ILE A 46 11.26 3.59 9.23
C ILE A 46 9.76 3.76 9.45
N VAL A 47 9.39 4.24 10.65
CA VAL A 47 7.98 4.45 11.04
C VAL A 47 7.38 5.68 10.35
N ARG A 48 6.04 5.76 10.31
CA ARG A 48 5.32 6.86 9.63
C ARG A 48 5.57 8.24 10.25
N GLY A 49 5.88 8.30 11.54
CA GLY A 49 6.17 9.55 12.25
C GLY A 49 7.62 10.03 12.11
N ASP A 50 8.52 9.19 11.60
CA ASP A 50 9.93 9.52 11.40
C ASP A 50 10.09 10.38 10.14
N THR A 51 9.98 11.69 10.30
CA THR A 51 10.02 12.62 9.18
C THR A 51 11.39 12.63 8.48
N GLU A 52 12.47 12.45 9.24
CA GLU A 52 13.83 12.44 8.71
C GLU A 52 14.11 11.17 7.92
N GLY A 53 13.79 10.00 8.47
CA GLY A 53 13.91 8.73 7.76
C GLY A 53 13.07 8.69 6.48
N GLN A 54 11.83 9.20 6.53
CA GLN A 54 10.98 9.32 5.34
C GLN A 54 11.56 10.28 4.28
N ALA A 55 12.24 11.35 4.71
CA ALA A 55 12.91 12.27 3.80
C ALA A 55 14.15 11.62 3.16
N ALA A 56 14.93 10.85 3.92
CA ALA A 56 16.13 10.17 3.45
C ALA A 56 15.84 9.16 2.32
N LEU A 57 14.69 8.47 2.38
CA LEU A 57 14.24 7.55 1.30
C LEU A 57 14.13 8.24 -0.08
N ARG A 58 13.98 9.57 -0.12
CA ARG A 58 13.89 10.31 -1.38
C ARG A 58 15.19 10.34 -2.18
N ALA A 59 16.33 10.04 -1.55
CA ALA A 59 17.62 9.95 -2.23
C ALA A 59 17.71 8.73 -3.16
N TYR A 60 16.85 7.73 -2.97
CA TYR A 60 16.80 6.58 -3.87
C TYR A 60 16.08 6.88 -5.19
N SER A 61 16.67 6.37 -6.26
CA SER A 61 16.07 6.26 -7.58
C SER A 61 15.58 4.84 -7.80
N VAL A 62 14.51 4.71 -8.58
CA VAL A 62 13.80 3.44 -8.79
C VAL A 62 13.52 3.27 -10.28
N ALA A 63 13.83 2.09 -10.82
CA ALA A 63 13.33 1.61 -12.10
C ALA A 63 12.46 0.38 -11.88
N VAL A 64 11.40 0.24 -12.69
CA VAL A 64 10.48 -0.90 -12.64
C VAL A 64 10.27 -1.42 -14.05
N GLN A 65 10.20 -2.75 -14.19
CA GLN A 65 9.94 -3.43 -15.43
C GLN A 65 8.81 -4.44 -15.23
N LEU A 66 7.78 -4.35 -16.07
CA LEU A 66 6.76 -5.38 -16.14
C LEU A 66 7.36 -6.62 -16.80
N LEU A 67 7.45 -7.73 -16.07
CA LEU A 67 7.99 -9.00 -16.59
C LEU A 67 6.88 -9.90 -17.12
N GLN A 68 5.71 -9.87 -16.49
CA GLN A 68 4.51 -10.58 -16.94
C GLN A 68 3.30 -9.64 -16.84
N GLN A 69 2.44 -9.68 -17.86
CA GLN A 69 1.17 -8.97 -17.81
C GLN A 69 0.25 -9.62 -16.77
N SER A 70 -0.16 -8.82 -15.77
CA SER A 70 -1.07 -9.25 -14.72
C SER A 70 -2.54 -9.13 -15.14
N VAL A 71 -3.40 -9.93 -14.51
CA VAL A 71 -4.85 -9.91 -14.76
C VAL A 71 -5.52 -8.88 -13.83
N PRO A 72 -6.35 -7.95 -14.34
CA PRO A 72 -7.06 -7.01 -13.47
C PRO A 72 -8.15 -7.73 -12.66
N LEU A 73 -8.26 -7.38 -11.38
CA LEU A 73 -9.35 -7.82 -10.51
C LEU A 73 -10.00 -6.60 -9.86
N ARG A 74 -11.32 -6.58 -9.78
CA ARG A 74 -12.08 -5.57 -9.06
C ARG A 74 -12.80 -6.20 -7.88
N ASP A 75 -12.45 -5.74 -6.68
CA ASP A 75 -13.02 -6.17 -5.42
C ASP A 75 -14.12 -5.21 -4.97
N TYR A 76 -15.32 -5.75 -4.71
CA TYR A 76 -16.42 -5.05 -4.08
C TYR A 76 -16.26 -5.18 -2.56
N HIS A 77 -15.77 -4.12 -1.92
CA HIS A 77 -15.26 -4.19 -0.57
C HIS A 77 -16.09 -3.35 0.40
N THR A 78 -16.84 -4.03 1.27
CA THR A 78 -17.70 -3.38 2.27
C THR A 78 -16.99 -3.14 3.60
N VAL A 79 -17.25 -2.00 4.23
CA VAL A 79 -16.79 -1.67 5.59
C VAL A 79 -17.98 -1.25 6.43
N GLN A 80 -18.15 -1.89 7.58
CA GLN A 80 -19.16 -1.48 8.55
C GLN A 80 -18.65 -0.32 9.40
N THR A 81 -19.47 0.71 9.57
CA THR A 81 -19.20 1.84 10.45
C THR A 81 -20.30 1.98 11.48
N VAL A 82 -19.93 2.40 12.70
CA VAL A 82 -20.88 2.61 13.79
C VAL A 82 -21.18 4.10 13.88
N PRO A 83 -22.45 4.53 13.75
CA PRO A 83 -22.82 5.92 13.94
C PRO A 83 -22.44 6.41 15.34
N THR A 84 -21.89 7.62 15.44
CA THR A 84 -21.53 8.23 16.73
C THR A 84 -22.72 8.31 17.69
N ALA A 85 -23.94 8.44 17.17
CA ALA A 85 -25.18 8.44 17.95
C ALA A 85 -25.48 7.08 18.63
N ARG A 86 -24.92 5.97 18.11
CA ARG A 86 -25.10 4.63 18.67
C ARG A 86 -23.96 4.23 19.61
N ALA A 87 -22.74 4.67 19.32
CA ALA A 87 -21.61 4.47 20.23
C ALA A 87 -20.68 5.68 20.21
N LYS A 88 -20.83 6.56 21.21
CA LYS A 88 -19.91 7.67 21.43
C LYS A 88 -18.67 7.17 22.20
N ARG A 89 -17.49 7.27 21.57
CA ARG A 89 -16.19 6.88 22.15
C ARG A 89 -16.17 5.47 22.77
N PRO A 90 -16.50 4.42 22.01
CA PRO A 90 -16.40 3.05 22.50
C PRO A 90 -14.92 2.68 22.75
N PRO A 91 -14.58 1.94 23.82
CA PRO A 91 -13.21 1.58 24.14
C PRO A 91 -12.60 0.63 23.10
N THR A 92 -13.44 -0.16 22.43
CA THR A 92 -13.04 -1.06 21.34
C THR A 92 -14.09 -1.07 20.24
N ARG A 93 -13.69 -1.52 19.04
CA ARG A 93 -14.63 -1.73 17.92
C ARG A 93 -15.69 -2.77 18.25
N GLY A 94 -15.34 -3.84 18.97
CA GLY A 94 -16.31 -4.86 19.40
C GLY A 94 -17.42 -4.27 20.26
N ARG A 95 -17.08 -3.45 21.25
CA ARG A 95 -18.06 -2.74 22.09
C ARG A 95 -18.90 -1.72 21.30
N ALA A 96 -18.31 -1.10 20.27
CA ALA A 96 -19.04 -0.22 19.38
C ALA A 96 -20.16 -0.96 18.65
N LEU A 97 -19.84 -2.14 18.10
CA LEU A 97 -20.79 -2.98 17.35
C LEU A 97 -21.86 -3.57 18.26
N GLU A 98 -21.49 -4.04 19.46
CA GLU A 98 -22.44 -4.54 20.47
C GLU A 98 -23.49 -3.47 20.82
N ARG A 99 -23.05 -2.23 21.10
CA ARG A 99 -23.95 -1.11 21.40
C ARG A 99 -24.83 -0.71 20.22
N ALA A 100 -24.31 -0.80 19.00
CA ALA A 100 -25.05 -0.45 17.80
C ALA A 100 -26.06 -1.52 17.37
N GLY A 101 -25.81 -2.79 17.70
CA GLY A 101 -26.63 -3.91 17.26
C GLY A 101 -26.75 -3.94 15.73
N ARG A 102 -27.97 -3.84 15.22
CA ARG A 102 -28.24 -3.77 13.77
C ARG A 102 -28.19 -2.36 13.18
N ASP A 103 -28.11 -1.33 14.01
CA ASP A 103 -28.07 0.07 13.59
C ASP A 103 -26.63 0.49 13.22
N ILE A 104 -26.10 -0.16 12.18
CA ILE A 104 -24.77 0.11 11.61
C ILE A 104 -24.90 0.65 10.18
N ASN A 105 -23.95 1.48 9.80
CA ASN A 105 -23.83 1.95 8.43
C ASN A 105 -22.90 1.03 7.64
N THR A 106 -23.15 0.90 6.34
CA THR A 106 -22.24 0.20 5.43
C THR A 106 -21.67 1.21 4.44
N MET A 107 -20.34 1.28 4.38
CA MET A 107 -19.62 1.99 3.34
C MET A 107 -19.11 0.98 2.33
N ILE A 108 -19.24 1.29 1.05
CA ILE A 108 -18.74 0.47 -0.04
C ILE A 108 -17.50 1.13 -0.62
N THR A 109 -16.49 0.33 -0.92
CA THR A 109 -15.32 0.75 -1.69
C THR A 109 -15.09 -0.23 -2.82
N ILE A 110 -14.71 0.28 -3.98
CA ILE A 110 -14.31 -0.54 -5.13
C ILE A 110 -12.80 -0.49 -5.22
N ARG A 111 -12.14 -1.64 -5.10
CA ARG A 111 -10.68 -1.74 -5.05
C ARG A 111 -10.16 -2.53 -6.24
N ASP A 112 -9.34 -1.90 -7.06
CA ASP A 112 -8.72 -2.53 -8.20
C ASP A 112 -7.38 -3.17 -7.75
N TYR A 113 -7.18 -4.42 -8.14
CA TYR A 113 -6.01 -5.26 -7.90
C TYR A 113 -5.47 -5.82 -9.21
N ARG A 114 -4.29 -6.42 -9.13
CA ARG A 114 -3.63 -7.21 -10.18
C ARG A 114 -3.40 -8.61 -9.65
N CYS A 115 -3.73 -9.62 -10.43
CA CYS A 115 -3.46 -11.04 -10.16
C CYS A 115 -2.27 -11.55 -10.97
N ASP A 116 -1.58 -12.55 -10.46
CA ASP A 116 -0.40 -13.18 -11.09
C ASP A 116 0.71 -12.17 -11.42
N VAL A 117 1.08 -11.41 -10.39
CA VAL A 117 1.98 -10.26 -10.52
C VAL A 117 3.42 -10.74 -10.57
N LEU A 118 4.16 -10.29 -11.59
CA LEU A 118 5.60 -10.46 -11.71
C LEU A 118 6.23 -9.17 -12.27
N VAL A 119 6.95 -8.45 -11.42
CA VAL A 119 7.59 -7.16 -11.74
C VAL A 119 9.03 -7.17 -11.27
N GLY A 120 9.96 -6.80 -12.16
CA GLY A 120 11.35 -6.55 -11.82
C GLY A 120 11.54 -5.11 -11.36
N GLY A 121 12.44 -4.89 -10.40
CA GLY A 121 12.80 -3.58 -9.91
C GLY A 121 14.30 -3.41 -9.76
N ALA A 122 14.77 -2.18 -9.93
CA ALA A 122 16.13 -1.78 -9.59
C ALA A 122 16.08 -0.51 -8.71
N LEU A 123 16.89 -0.50 -7.66
CA LEU A 123 17.04 0.61 -6.72
C LEU A 123 18.52 1.03 -6.71
N TRP A 124 18.78 2.33 -6.74
CA TRP A 124 20.12 2.88 -6.58
C TRP A 124 20.05 4.26 -5.92
N GLY A 125 21.14 4.71 -5.30
CA GLY A 125 21.19 6.02 -4.66
C GLY A 125 21.77 5.99 -3.26
N ASP A 126 21.94 7.18 -2.71
CA ASP A 126 22.64 7.41 -1.43
C ASP A 126 21.63 7.52 -0.27
N GLY A 127 20.57 6.70 -0.33
CA GLY A 127 19.54 6.63 0.69
C GLY A 127 19.98 5.84 1.93
N PRO A 128 19.09 5.72 2.93
CA PRO A 128 19.42 5.07 4.19
C PRO A 128 19.59 3.56 4.03
N GLY A 129 20.78 3.05 4.34
CA GLY A 129 21.12 1.62 4.29
C GLY A 129 22.10 1.31 3.16
N PRO A 130 23.11 0.46 3.41
CA PRO A 130 24.06 0.06 2.37
C PRO A 130 23.30 -0.67 1.26
N LEU A 131 23.52 -0.25 0.01
CA LEU A 131 23.16 -1.06 -1.17
C LEU A 131 24.25 -2.08 -1.49
N ASP A 132 25.38 -2.00 -0.80
CA ASP A 132 26.46 -2.97 -0.81
C ASP A 132 26.05 -4.17 0.07
N LEU A 133 25.26 -5.08 -0.49
CA LEU A 133 25.11 -6.46 0.01
C LEU A 133 26.03 -7.39 -0.77
#